data_AF-A0A1I3R2W1-F1
#
_entry.id   AF-A0A1I3R2W1-F1
#
_cell.length_a   1.000
_cell.length_b   1.000
_cell.length_c   1.000
_cell.angle_alpha   90.00
_cell.angle_beta   90.00
_cell.angle_gamma   90.00
#
_symmetry.space_group_name_H-M   'P 1'
#
loop_
_entity.id
_entity.type
_entity.pdbx_description
1 polymer ?
#
loop_
_entity_poly.entity_id
_entity_poly.type
_entity_poly.pdbx_seq_one_letter_code
_entity_poly.pdbx_strand_id
1 'polypeptide(L)'
;MGTHSGTTSTGAYIYLRCANSDGIVKLLHALAETGAEVSVESVNDTSQDGVALVDLDSFTEKQKEAVTVALEEGYYDRPRETDLTELADDLEIGKTAASERLNATERKLVKSTFGTLV
;
A
#
# COMPACT_ATOMS: atom_id res chain seq x y z
N MET A 1 -15.04 11.94 14.96
CA MET A 1 -13.99 11.60 15.93
C MET A 1 -13.69 10.11 15.78
N GLY A 2 -12.85 9.78 14.80
CA GLY A 2 -12.53 8.39 14.44
C GLY A 2 -11.24 7.98 15.13
N THR A 3 -11.30 6.94 15.94
CA THR A 3 -10.11 6.25 16.45
C THR A 3 -10.12 4.85 15.86
N HIS A 4 -9.54 4.69 14.67
CA HIS A 4 -9.12 3.36 14.23
C HIS A 4 -7.73 3.12 14.82
N SER A 5 -7.75 2.59 16.03
CA SER A 5 -6.57 2.04 16.69
C SER A 5 -6.11 0.84 15.87
N GLY A 6 -4.99 0.97 15.17
CA GLY A 6 -4.32 -0.17 14.57
C GLY A 6 -3.79 -1.08 15.68
N THR A 7 -4.49 -2.16 15.96
CA THR A 7 -3.92 -3.25 16.76
C THR A 7 -3.01 -4.03 15.82
N THR A 8 -1.69 -3.86 15.96
CA THR A 8 -0.70 -4.74 15.33
C THR A 8 -0.87 -6.13 15.91
N SER A 9 -1.71 -6.95 15.28
CA SER A 9 -1.70 -8.39 15.51
C SER A 9 -0.45 -8.92 14.81
N THR A 10 0.51 -9.46 15.56
CA THR A 10 1.68 -10.12 14.97
C THR A 10 1.22 -11.36 14.22
N GLY A 11 1.01 -11.23 12.92
CA GLY A 11 0.60 -12.29 11.99
C GLY A 11 1.35 -12.16 10.67
N ALA A 12 1.37 -13.23 9.87
CA ALA A 12 1.96 -13.21 8.54
C ALA A 12 0.84 -13.07 7.49
N TYR A 13 1.01 -12.15 6.55
CA TYR A 13 0.11 -11.98 5.41
C TYR A 13 0.65 -12.73 4.19
N ILE A 14 -0.24 -13.48 3.52
CA ILE A 14 0.07 -14.15 2.25
C ILE A 14 -0.98 -13.77 1.22
N TYR A 15 -0.54 -13.53 -0.01
CA TYR A 15 -1.41 -13.22 -1.14
C TYR A 15 -1.46 -14.41 -2.08
N LEU A 16 -2.67 -14.90 -2.34
CA LEU A 16 -2.90 -16.10 -3.15
C LEU A 16 -3.90 -15.76 -4.24
N ARG A 17 -3.55 -16.11 -5.48
CA ARG A 17 -4.44 -15.96 -6.63
C ARG A 17 -4.98 -17.33 -7.02
N CYS A 18 -6.29 -17.49 -6.94
CA CYS A 18 -7.00 -18.65 -7.46
C CYS A 18 -7.58 -18.31 -8.84
N ALA A 19 -7.65 -19.30 -9.73
CA ALA A 19 -8.18 -19.09 -11.08
C ALA A 19 -9.66 -18.70 -11.09
N ASN A 20 -10.41 -19.06 -10.04
CA ASN A 20 -11.83 -18.81 -9.86
C ASN A 20 -12.22 -19.06 -8.40
N SER A 21 -13.49 -18.81 -8.07
CA SER A 21 -14.07 -19.02 -6.74
C SER A 21 -13.95 -20.47 -6.24
N ASP A 22 -14.06 -21.47 -7.12
CA ASP A 22 -13.86 -22.88 -6.75
C ASP A 22 -12.43 -23.15 -6.24
N GLY A 23 -11.42 -22.52 -6.86
CA GLY A 23 -10.04 -22.57 -6.39
C GLY A 23 -9.86 -21.95 -4.99
N ILE A 24 -10.59 -20.86 -4.69
CA ILE A 24 -10.57 -20.23 -3.36
C ILE A 24 -11.15 -21.18 -2.32
N VAL A 25 -12.32 -21.77 -2.59
CA VAL A 25 -12.98 -22.70 -1.65
C VAL A 25 -12.09 -23.91 -1.34
N LYS A 26 -11.46 -24.50 -2.36
CA LYS A 26 -10.53 -25.63 -2.18
C LYS A 26 -9.33 -25.26 -1.33
N LEU A 27 -8.75 -24.08 -1.55
CA LEU A 27 -7.64 -23.59 -0.75
C LEU A 27 -8.03 -23.37 0.71
N LEU A 28 -9.19 -22.75 0.96
CA LEU A 28 -9.67 -22.51 2.33
C LEU A 28 -9.95 -23.83 3.07
N HIS A 29 -10.52 -24.82 2.39
CA HIS A 29 -10.68 -26.16 2.96
C HIS A 29 -9.32 -26.80 3.29
N ALA A 30 -8.36 -26.74 2.38
CA ALA A 30 -7.03 -27.28 2.62
C ALA A 30 -6.33 -26.60 3.81
N LEU A 31 -6.44 -25.26 3.94
CA LEU A 31 -5.89 -24.53 5.07
C LEU A 31 -6.58 -24.90 6.40
N ALA A 32 -7.92 -25.03 6.40
CA ALA A 32 -8.65 -25.46 7.58
C ALA A 32 -8.22 -26.87 8.07
N GLU A 33 -7.90 -27.77 7.13
CA GLU A 33 -7.41 -29.12 7.45
C GLU A 33 -6.01 -29.13 8.09
N THR A 34 -5.20 -28.10 7.87
CA THR A 34 -3.87 -27.99 8.51
C THR A 34 -3.93 -27.55 9.98
N GLY A 35 -5.09 -27.08 10.46
CA GLY A 35 -5.23 -26.51 11.80
C GLY A 35 -4.62 -25.11 11.94
N ALA A 36 -4.26 -24.45 10.84
CA ALA A 36 -3.80 -23.07 10.86
C ALA A 36 -4.97 -22.11 11.14
N GLU A 37 -4.78 -21.17 12.07
CA GLU A 37 -5.72 -20.07 12.28
C GLU A 37 -5.55 -19.03 11.17
N VAL A 38 -6.41 -19.11 10.14
CA VAL A 38 -6.37 -18.22 8.98
C VAL A 38 -7.67 -17.41 8.92
N SER A 39 -7.55 -16.09 8.94
CA SER A 39 -8.65 -15.18 8.64
C SER A 39 -8.53 -14.63 7.21
N VAL A 40 -9.61 -14.72 6.45
CA VAL A 40 -9.68 -14.09 5.12
C VAL A 40 -10.07 -12.64 5.29
N GLU A 41 -9.13 -11.72 5.07
CA GLU A 41 -9.40 -10.28 5.17
C GLU A 41 -10.07 -9.71 3.91
N SER A 42 -9.81 -10.29 2.73
CA SER A 42 -10.37 -9.79 1.48
C SER A 42 -10.48 -10.89 0.41
N VAL A 43 -11.58 -10.88 -0.34
CA VAL A 43 -11.80 -11.68 -1.55
C VAL A 43 -12.22 -10.74 -2.66
N ASN A 44 -11.39 -10.56 -3.68
CA ASN A 44 -11.68 -9.67 -4.81
C ASN A 44 -11.89 -10.48 -6.08
N ASP A 45 -12.97 -10.18 -6.81
CA ASP A 45 -13.19 -10.72 -8.15
C ASP A 45 -12.36 -9.90 -9.15
N THR A 46 -11.31 -10.51 -9.70
CA THR A 46 -10.36 -9.83 -10.62
C THR A 46 -10.92 -9.61 -12.02
N SER A 47 -12.21 -9.91 -12.27
CA SER A 47 -12.79 -9.82 -13.61
C SER A 47 -12.95 -8.39 -14.11
N GLN A 48 -12.96 -7.35 -13.25
CA GLN A 48 -13.08 -5.96 -13.70
C GLN A 48 -12.14 -4.93 -13.05
N ASP A 49 -11.51 -5.20 -11.91
CA ASP A 49 -10.58 -4.27 -11.27
C ASP A 49 -9.24 -4.95 -10.94
N GLY A 50 -8.15 -4.37 -11.44
CA GLY A 50 -6.80 -4.81 -11.08
C GLY A 50 -6.50 -4.40 -9.64
N VAL A 51 -6.43 -5.38 -8.72
CA VAL A 51 -6.03 -5.11 -7.34
C VAL A 51 -4.51 -5.03 -7.26
N ALA A 52 -3.97 -3.84 -6.99
CA ALA A 52 -2.58 -3.65 -6.60
C ALA A 52 -2.46 -3.77 -5.09
N LEU A 53 -1.64 -4.72 -4.64
CA LEU A 53 -1.39 -4.95 -3.21
C LEU A 53 -0.18 -4.14 -2.79
N VAL A 54 -0.40 -3.16 -1.91
CA VAL A 54 0.65 -2.28 -1.39
C VAL A 54 0.98 -2.71 0.03
N ASP A 55 2.22 -3.16 0.24
CA ASP A 55 2.77 -3.38 1.58
C ASP A 55 3.04 -2.01 2.25
N LEU A 56 2.09 -1.55 3.06
CA LEU A 56 2.18 -0.28 3.78
C LEU A 56 3.28 -0.28 4.86
N ASP A 57 3.66 -1.44 5.38
CA ASP A 57 4.73 -1.58 6.36
C ASP A 57 6.11 -1.43 5.71
N SER A 58 6.20 -1.63 4.40
CA SER A 58 7.43 -1.36 3.66
C SER A 58 7.82 0.12 3.66
N PHE A 59 6.90 1.06 3.93
CA PHE A 59 7.13 2.50 3.92
C PHE A 59 7.59 3.00 5.29
N THR A 60 8.63 3.84 5.31
CA THR A 60 9.01 4.53 6.56
C THR A 60 7.98 5.61 6.91
N GLU A 61 7.87 5.96 8.18
CA GLU A 61 6.95 7.04 8.61
C GLU A 61 7.20 8.35 7.85
N LYS A 62 8.47 8.70 7.60
CA LYS A 62 8.86 9.88 6.81
C LYS A 62 8.44 9.80 5.33
N GLN A 63 8.32 8.60 4.78
CA GLN A 63 7.84 8.39 3.40
C GLN A 63 6.32 8.53 3.34
N LYS A 64 5.61 7.95 4.32
CA LYS A 64 4.16 8.12 4.48
C LYS A 64 3.81 9.59 4.66
N GLU A 65 4.48 10.27 5.57
CA GLU A 65 4.32 11.71 5.80
C GLU A 65 4.54 12.53 4.52
N ALA A 66 5.65 12.31 3.82
CA ALA A 66 5.96 13.08 2.60
C ALA A 66 4.90 12.90 1.50
N VAL A 67 4.42 11.67 1.27
CA VAL A 67 3.39 11.44 0.23
C VAL A 67 2.01 11.94 0.67
N THR A 68 1.69 11.87 1.96
CA THR A 68 0.44 12.43 2.51
C THR A 68 0.42 13.94 2.32
N VAL A 69 1.46 14.66 2.76
CA VAL A 69 1.55 16.12 2.57
C VAL A 69 1.51 16.47 1.08
N ALA A 70 2.22 15.73 0.23
CA ALA A 70 2.20 15.99 -1.21
C ALA A 70 0.81 15.77 -1.86
N LEU A 71 0.01 14.84 -1.33
CA LEU A 71 -1.37 14.66 -1.77
C LEU A 71 -2.28 15.79 -1.27
N GLU A 72 -2.14 16.18 -0.01
CA GLU A 72 -2.95 17.22 0.63
C GLU A 72 -2.70 18.60 0.02
N GLU A 73 -1.46 18.91 -0.34
CA GLU A 73 -1.05 20.19 -0.95
C GLU A 73 -1.18 20.19 -2.50
N GLY A 74 -1.71 19.12 -3.10
CA GLY A 74 -2.01 19.07 -4.54
C GLY A 74 -0.77 18.97 -5.45
N TYR A 75 0.32 18.36 -4.98
CA TYR A 75 1.55 18.14 -5.77
C TYR A 75 1.33 17.17 -6.94
N TYR A 76 0.40 16.23 -6.75
CA TYR A 76 0.03 15.23 -7.74
C TYR A 76 -1.09 15.70 -8.68
N ASP A 77 -1.71 16.86 -8.41
CA ASP A 77 -2.84 17.35 -9.18
C ASP A 77 -2.46 17.88 -10.57
N ARG A 78 -3.49 18.07 -11.39
CA ARG A 78 -3.37 18.58 -12.77
C ARG A 78 -4.45 19.66 -12.99
N PRO A 79 -4.09 20.96 -12.96
CA PRO A 79 -2.75 21.53 -12.71
C PRO A 79 -2.25 21.29 -11.27
N ARG A 80 -0.93 21.35 -11.05
CA ARG A 80 -0.36 21.23 -9.70
C ARG A 80 -0.70 22.47 -8.87
N GLU A 81 -1.05 22.26 -7.62
CA GLU A 81 -1.33 23.35 -6.66
C GLU A 81 -0.09 23.73 -5.82
N THR A 82 0.87 22.82 -5.69
CA THR A 82 2.17 23.05 -5.03
C THR A 82 3.36 22.54 -5.85
N ASP A 83 4.57 23.03 -5.56
CA ASP A 83 5.83 22.51 -6.06
C ASP A 83 6.74 21.90 -4.97
N LEU A 84 7.80 21.23 -5.40
CA LEU A 84 8.70 20.48 -4.52
C LEU A 84 9.45 21.37 -3.50
N THR A 85 9.58 22.66 -3.77
CA THR A 85 10.19 23.66 -2.89
C THR A 85 9.26 23.96 -1.73
N GLU A 86 7.99 24.27 -2.04
CA GLU A 86 6.94 24.55 -1.05
C GLU A 86 6.72 23.33 -0.14
N LEU A 87 6.60 22.15 -0.75
CA LEU A 87 6.56 20.87 -0.04
C LEU A 87 7.74 20.61 0.91
N ALA A 88 8.94 21.08 0.53
CA ALA A 88 10.13 20.90 1.36
C ALA A 88 10.10 21.85 2.55
N ASP A 89 9.59 23.06 2.37
CA ASP A 89 9.38 24.04 3.43
C ASP A 89 8.33 23.52 4.44
N ASP A 90 7.21 22.96 3.96
CA ASP A 90 6.15 22.37 4.82
C ASP A 90 6.64 21.16 5.62
N LEU A 91 7.53 20.36 5.04
CA LEU A 91 8.15 19.20 5.70
C LEU A 91 9.36 19.58 6.57
N GLU A 92 9.74 20.86 6.62
CA GLU A 92 10.94 21.38 7.31
C GLU A 92 12.23 20.63 6.90
N ILE A 93 12.39 20.33 5.61
CA ILE A 93 13.55 19.63 5.05
C ILE A 93 14.11 20.31 3.80
N GLY A 94 15.30 19.90 3.38
CA GLY A 94 15.83 20.34 2.09
C GLY A 94 15.08 19.73 0.90
N LYS A 95 14.93 20.50 -0.19
CA LYS A 95 14.32 20.07 -1.46
C LYS A 95 14.81 18.71 -1.98
N THR A 96 16.11 18.45 -1.85
CA THR A 96 16.69 17.14 -2.23
C THR A 96 16.13 16.01 -1.37
N ALA A 97 15.99 16.21 -0.06
CA ALA A 97 15.43 15.20 0.84
C ALA A 97 13.95 14.95 0.58
N ALA A 98 13.17 16.01 0.28
CA ALA A 98 11.78 15.86 -0.13
C ALA A 98 11.66 15.03 -1.42
N SER A 99 12.47 15.37 -2.44
CA SER A 99 12.53 14.61 -3.69
C SER A 99 12.89 13.14 -3.49
N GLU A 100 13.90 12.86 -2.66
CA GLU A 100 14.33 11.48 -2.38
C GLU A 100 13.23 10.67 -1.67
N ARG A 101 12.52 11.28 -0.71
CA ARG A 101 11.41 10.61 -0.01
C ARG A 101 10.25 10.30 -0.96
N LEU A 102 9.84 11.26 -1.80
CA LEU A 102 8.79 11.04 -2.79
C LEU A 102 9.20 9.98 -3.81
N ASN A 103 10.40 10.10 -4.39
CA ASN A 103 10.92 9.10 -5.34
C ASN A 103 11.01 7.69 -4.72
N ALA A 104 11.44 7.58 -3.46
CA ALA A 104 11.50 6.29 -2.77
C ALA A 104 10.11 5.67 -2.59
N THR A 105 9.11 6.51 -2.27
CA THR A 105 7.71 6.10 -2.14
C THR A 105 7.12 5.68 -3.47
N GLU A 106 7.24 6.54 -4.50
CA GLU A 106 6.77 6.29 -5.86
C GLU A 106 7.39 5.02 -6.45
N ARG A 107 8.67 4.76 -6.20
CA ARG A 107 9.33 3.53 -6.63
C ARG A 107 8.73 2.28 -5.99
N LYS A 108 8.33 2.34 -4.72
CA LYS A 108 7.65 1.23 -4.04
C LYS A 108 6.26 1.01 -4.62
N LEU A 109 5.51 2.10 -4.84
CA LEU A 109 4.18 2.05 -5.45
C LEU A 109 4.23 1.50 -6.88
N VAL A 110 5.17 1.95 -7.71
CA VAL A 110 5.34 1.42 -9.07
C VAL A 110 5.68 -0.07 -9.04
N LYS A 111 6.54 -0.50 -8.10
CA LYS A 111 6.86 -1.92 -7.93
C LYS A 111 5.67 -2.75 -7.43
N SER A 112 4.86 -2.25 -6.50
CA SER A 112 3.69 -2.97 -6.00
C SER A 112 2.57 -3.06 -7.04
N THR A 113 2.43 -2.00 -7.86
CA THR A 113 1.35 -1.91 -8.85
C THR A 113 1.70 -2.62 -10.16
N PHE A 114 2.95 -2.56 -10.60
CA PHE A 114 3.38 -3.06 -11.91
C PHE A 114 4.51 -4.10 -11.85
N GLY A 115 5.12 -4.30 -10.69
CA GLY A 115 6.14 -5.33 -10.52
C GLY A 115 5.49 -6.70 -10.33
N THR A 116 5.99 -7.70 -11.04
CA THR A 116 5.64 -9.10 -10.79
C THR A 116 6.05 -9.44 -9.36
N LEU A 117 5.08 -9.77 -8.50
CA LEU A 117 5.32 -10.51 -7.26
C LEU A 117 5.94 -11.85 -7.67
N VAL A 118 7.26 -11.99 -7.52
CA VAL A 118 7.99 -13.26 -7.71
C VAL A 118 7.96 -14.03 -6.41
#